data_AF-A0A6P0UZ40-F1
#
_entry.id   AF-A0A6P0UZ40-F1
#
_cell.length_a   1.000
_cell.length_b   1.000
_cell.length_c   1.000
_cell.angle_alpha   90.00
_cell.angle_beta   90.00
_cell.angle_gamma   90.00
#
_symmetry.space_group_name_H-M   'P 1'
#
loop_
_entity.id
_entity.type
_entity.pdbx_description
1 polymer ?
#
loop_
_entity_poly.entity_id
_entity_poly.type
_entity_poly.pdbx_seq_one_letter_code
_entity_poly.pdbx_strand_id
1 'polypeptide(L)'
;MIFWLNAQLPPSLSQWLTDTFGVNALALRDLNLREAQDIDIFTAAKTNGLGTVIITKDRDFVDLVISQGVPPQILWLTCGNISNRDLKRIFISAFPEALTLLEQGEPIVEIGRA
;
A
#
# COMPACT_ATOMS: atom_id res chain seq x y z
N MET A 1 -2.23 -6.13 -10.53
CA MET A 1 -1.45 -5.71 -9.35
C MET A 1 -2.05 -6.32 -8.09
N ILE A 2 -1.26 -6.44 -7.02
CA ILE A 2 -1.70 -6.88 -5.70
C ILE A 2 -1.28 -5.85 -4.65
N PHE A 3 -2.15 -5.58 -3.67
CA PHE A 3 -1.92 -4.58 -2.64
C PHE A 3 -1.49 -5.25 -1.34
N TRP A 4 -0.32 -4.91 -0.83
CA TRP A 4 0.17 -5.39 0.47
C TRP A 4 0.06 -4.28 1.50
N LEU A 5 -0.71 -4.52 2.56
CA LEU A 5 -0.94 -3.54 3.60
C LEU A 5 0.09 -3.70 4.72
N ASN A 6 0.83 -2.62 4.98
CA ASN A 6 1.80 -2.57 6.07
C ASN A 6 1.15 -2.94 7.43
N ALA A 7 1.92 -3.55 8.33
CA ALA A 7 1.47 -4.04 9.63
C ALA A 7 0.91 -2.93 10.55
N GLN A 8 1.27 -1.66 10.30
CA GLN A 8 0.75 -0.49 11.01
C GLN A 8 -0.70 -0.15 10.61
N LEU A 9 -1.23 -0.74 9.52
CA LEU A 9 -2.59 -0.53 9.07
C LEU A 9 -3.56 -1.57 9.68
N PRO A 10 -4.84 -1.22 9.86
CA PRO A 10 -5.83 -2.18 10.34
C PRO A 10 -5.91 -3.39 9.39
N PRO A 11 -5.78 -4.64 9.88
CA PRO A 11 -5.85 -5.81 9.00
C PRO A 11 -7.18 -5.93 8.27
N SER A 12 -8.29 -5.45 8.86
CA SER A 12 -9.60 -5.43 8.21
C SER A 12 -9.69 -4.50 6.99
N LEU A 13 -8.68 -3.66 6.76
CA LEU A 13 -8.62 -2.78 5.59
C LEU A 13 -8.38 -3.60 4.31
N SER A 14 -7.66 -4.72 4.34
CA SER A 14 -7.40 -5.54 3.14
C SER A 14 -8.69 -6.13 2.57
N GLN A 15 -9.49 -6.77 3.43
CA GLN A 15 -10.80 -7.29 3.04
C GLN A 15 -11.72 -6.16 2.57
N TRP A 16 -11.75 -5.04 3.28
CA TRP A 16 -12.59 -3.91 2.88
C TRP A 16 -12.20 -3.32 1.53
N LEU A 17 -10.90 -3.20 1.21
CA LEU A 17 -10.44 -2.77 -0.11
C LEU A 17 -10.88 -3.74 -1.21
N THR A 18 -10.78 -5.03 -0.93
CA THR A 18 -11.24 -6.10 -1.84
C THR A 18 -12.73 -5.98 -2.10
N ASP A 19 -13.55 -5.87 -1.05
CA ASP A 19 -15.01 -5.79 -1.17
C ASP A 19 -15.48 -4.49 -1.84
N THR A 20 -14.79 -3.38 -1.60
CA THR A 20 -15.23 -2.04 -2.03
C THR A 20 -14.75 -1.68 -3.43
N PHE A 21 -13.51 -2.06 -3.78
CA PHE A 21 -12.88 -1.67 -5.04
C PHE A 21 -12.59 -2.85 -5.98
N GLY A 22 -12.85 -4.10 -5.55
CA GLY A 22 -12.61 -5.29 -6.37
C GLY A 22 -11.12 -5.60 -6.60
N VAL A 23 -10.23 -5.04 -5.78
CA VAL A 23 -8.78 -5.25 -5.89
C VAL A 23 -8.31 -6.44 -5.05
N ASN A 24 -7.22 -7.09 -5.45
CA ASN A 24 -6.59 -8.11 -4.59
C ASN A 24 -5.73 -7.43 -3.52
N ALA A 25 -6.15 -7.49 -2.25
CA ALA A 25 -5.45 -6.87 -1.14
C ALA A 25 -5.19 -7.86 0.00
N LEU A 26 -3.97 -7.86 0.53
CA LEU A 26 -3.50 -8.75 1.60
C LEU A 26 -2.80 -7.94 2.70
N ALA A 27 -3.02 -8.27 3.96
CA ALA A 27 -2.21 -7.72 5.04
C ALA A 27 -0.88 -8.49 5.14
N LEU A 28 0.23 -7.80 5.47
CA LEU A 28 1.54 -8.46 5.62
C LEU A 28 1.51 -9.62 6.63
N ARG A 29 0.67 -9.55 7.65
CA ARG A 29 0.46 -10.65 8.59
C ARG A 29 -0.06 -11.92 7.92
N ASP A 30 -0.95 -11.80 6.96
CA ASP A 30 -1.55 -12.94 6.27
C ASP A 30 -0.55 -13.56 5.26
N LEU A 31 0.56 -12.85 5.00
CA LEU A 31 1.71 -13.29 4.21
C LEU A 31 2.87 -13.82 5.06
N ASN A 32 2.71 -13.93 6.38
CA ASN A 32 3.78 -14.23 7.34
C ASN A 32 4.96 -13.22 7.32
N LEU A 33 4.70 -11.99 6.87
CA LEU A 33 5.69 -10.89 6.78
C LEU A 33 5.48 -9.81 7.84
N ARG A 34 4.64 -10.06 8.86
CA ARG A 34 4.31 -9.05 9.90
C ARG A 34 5.53 -8.53 10.65
N GLU A 35 6.43 -9.44 11.01
CA GLU A 35 7.62 -9.17 11.83
C GLU A 35 8.88 -9.01 10.96
N ALA A 36 8.73 -9.04 9.63
CA ALA A 36 9.83 -8.87 8.70
C ALA A 36 10.28 -7.39 8.67
N GLN A 37 11.55 -7.15 8.35
CA GLN A 37 12.05 -5.80 8.19
C GLN A 37 11.55 -5.20 6.87
N ASP A 38 11.51 -3.88 6.78
CA ASP A 38 11.00 -3.18 5.59
C ASP A 38 11.76 -3.58 4.31
N ILE A 39 13.08 -3.78 4.40
CA ILE A 39 13.89 -4.26 3.28
C ILE A 39 13.52 -5.68 2.82
N ASP A 40 13.15 -6.56 3.76
CA ASP A 40 12.74 -7.93 3.44
C ASP A 40 11.35 -7.93 2.79
N ILE A 41 10.44 -7.11 3.31
CA ILE A 41 9.10 -6.90 2.73
C ILE A 41 9.22 -6.32 1.32
N PHE A 42 10.07 -5.31 1.14
CA PHE A 42 10.34 -4.69 -0.15
C PHE A 42 10.90 -5.70 -1.15
N THR A 43 11.88 -6.50 -0.73
CA THR A 43 12.49 -7.55 -1.56
C THR A 43 11.49 -8.64 -1.93
N ALA A 44 10.66 -9.07 -0.98
CA ALA A 44 9.57 -10.03 -1.24
C ALA A 44 8.55 -9.46 -2.23
N ALA A 45 8.14 -8.20 -2.06
CA ALA A 45 7.20 -7.52 -2.95
C ALA A 45 7.77 -7.32 -4.37
N LYS A 46 9.08 -7.05 -4.48
CA LYS A 46 9.83 -6.92 -5.73
C LYS A 46 9.90 -8.24 -6.51
N THR A 47 10.07 -9.35 -5.81
CA THR A 47 10.33 -10.67 -6.41
C THR A 47 9.07 -11.50 -6.68
N ASN A 48 7.90 -11.09 -6.19
CA ASN A 48 6.68 -11.90 -6.32
C ASN A 48 6.10 -12.01 -7.74
N GLY A 49 6.54 -11.17 -8.69
CA GLY A 49 6.11 -11.21 -10.10
C GLY A 49 4.67 -10.75 -10.40
N LEU A 50 3.92 -10.24 -9.42
CA LEU A 50 2.49 -9.87 -9.56
C LEU A 50 2.24 -8.36 -9.72
N GLY A 51 3.29 -7.55 -9.74
CA GLY A 51 3.19 -6.09 -9.71
C GLY A 51 2.61 -5.62 -8.37
N THR A 52 3.41 -5.74 -7.31
CA THR A 52 3.00 -5.38 -5.95
C THR A 52 2.99 -3.89 -5.73
N VAL A 53 1.92 -3.42 -5.08
CA VAL A 53 1.84 -2.09 -4.49
C VAL A 53 1.85 -2.23 -2.97
N ILE A 54 2.79 -1.61 -2.29
CA ILE A 54 2.80 -1.56 -0.82
C ILE A 54 2.00 -0.34 -0.37
N ILE A 55 0.96 -0.56 0.43
CA ILE A 55 0.19 0.49 1.09
C ILE A 55 0.78 0.72 2.48
N THR A 56 1.27 1.93 2.73
CA THR A 56 1.98 2.25 3.98
C THR A 56 1.80 3.70 4.39
N LYS A 57 1.96 3.97 5.68
CA LYS A 57 2.19 5.33 6.23
C LYS A 57 3.68 5.61 6.43
N ASP A 58 4.48 4.55 6.46
CA ASP A 58 5.89 4.61 6.77
C ASP A 58 6.69 5.16 5.59
N ARG A 59 7.53 6.15 5.88
CA ARG A 59 8.37 6.81 4.88
C ARG A 59 9.52 5.91 4.43
N ASP A 60 9.93 4.93 5.25
CA ASP A 60 11.07 4.09 4.94
C ASP A 60 10.87 3.30 3.62
N PHE A 61 9.63 2.88 3.32
CA PHE A 61 9.30 2.28 2.01
C PHE A 61 9.39 3.24 0.82
N VAL A 62 9.05 4.52 1.05
CA VAL A 62 9.20 5.57 0.03
C VAL A 62 10.68 5.78 -0.27
N ASP A 63 11.50 5.89 0.77
CA ASP A 63 12.95 6.04 0.63
C ASP A 63 13.60 4.80 -0.01
N LEU A 64 13.07 3.59 0.23
CA LEU A 64 13.46 2.37 -0.49
C LEU A 64 13.13 2.43 -1.99
N VAL A 65 11.94 2.91 -2.40
CA VAL A 65 11.63 3.10 -3.83
C VAL A 65 12.50 4.19 -4.46
N ILE A 66 12.74 5.30 -3.76
CA ILE A 66 13.61 6.38 -4.26
C ILE A 66 15.04 5.86 -4.48
N SER A 67 15.55 5.02 -3.56
CA SER A 67 16.92 4.51 -3.64
C SER A 67 17.10 3.31 -4.59
N GLN A 68 16.12 2.41 -4.69
CA GLN A 68 16.25 1.15 -5.44
C GLN A 68 15.39 1.09 -6.71
N GLY A 69 14.49 2.04 -6.91
CA GLY A 69 13.50 2.04 -7.98
C GLY A 69 12.38 1.02 -7.76
N VAL A 70 11.43 1.00 -8.71
CA VAL A 70 10.37 0.00 -8.77
C VAL A 70 10.83 -1.29 -9.48
N PRO A 71 10.24 -2.46 -9.18
CA PRO A 71 9.18 -2.71 -8.19
C PRO A 71 9.69 -2.91 -6.75
N PRO A 72 8.81 -2.82 -5.72
CA PRO A 72 7.37 -2.51 -5.77
C PRO A 72 7.03 -1.01 -5.93
N GLN A 73 5.79 -0.70 -6.30
CA GLN A 73 5.23 0.68 -6.21
C GLN A 73 4.72 0.95 -4.79
N ILE A 74 4.61 2.23 -4.39
CA ILE A 74 4.09 2.62 -3.08
C ILE A 74 2.79 3.41 -3.22
N LEU A 75 1.78 3.02 -2.46
CA LEU A 75 0.65 3.88 -2.13
C LEU A 75 0.87 4.46 -0.73
N TRP A 76 1.30 5.72 -0.67
CA TRP A 76 1.71 6.37 0.57
C TRP A 76 0.54 7.13 1.20
N LEU A 77 0.27 6.82 2.46
CA LEU A 77 -0.84 7.38 3.23
C LEU A 77 -0.38 8.54 4.12
N THR A 78 -0.58 9.79 3.69
CA THR A 78 -0.12 11.01 4.41
C THR A 78 -1.22 11.60 5.30
N CYS A 79 -1.96 10.73 5.99
CA CYS A 79 -3.12 11.12 6.80
C CYS A 79 -2.91 11.07 8.32
N GLY A 80 -1.69 10.78 8.80
CA GLY A 80 -1.39 10.67 10.23
C GLY A 80 -2.25 9.64 10.97
N ASN A 81 -2.48 9.86 12.27
CA ASN A 81 -3.38 9.04 13.07
C ASN A 81 -4.83 9.48 12.88
N ILE A 82 -5.63 8.63 12.23
CA ILE A 82 -7.05 8.87 11.97
C ILE A 82 -7.85 7.61 12.26
N SER A 83 -9.16 7.79 12.46
CA SER A 83 -10.07 6.66 12.66
C SER A 83 -10.17 5.80 11.39
N ASN A 84 -10.50 4.52 11.55
CA ASN A 84 -10.75 3.63 10.42
C ASN A 84 -11.85 4.17 9.49
N ARG A 85 -12.86 4.85 10.06
CA ARG A 85 -13.92 5.50 9.29
C ARG A 85 -13.37 6.60 8.39
N ASP A 86 -12.47 7.43 8.92
CA ASP A 86 -11.89 8.54 8.16
C ASP A 86 -10.89 8.03 7.13
N LEU A 87 -10.14 6.97 7.44
CA LEU A 87 -9.24 6.32 6.49
C LEU A 87 -10.02 5.78 5.30
N LYS A 88 -11.11 5.05 5.54
CA LYS A 88 -12.00 4.56 4.47
C LYS A 88 -12.54 5.69 3.61
N ARG A 89 -12.87 6.84 4.20
CA ARG A 89 -13.35 8.01 3.47
C ARG A 89 -12.28 8.59 2.54
N ILE A 90 -11.02 8.64 2.96
CA ILE A 90 -9.90 9.04 2.09
C ILE A 90 -9.76 8.06 0.92
N PHE A 91 -9.80 6.75 1.19
CA PHE A 91 -9.78 5.75 0.13
C PHE A 91 -10.96 5.90 -0.84
N ILE A 92 -12.19 6.10 -0.35
CA ILE A 92 -13.36 6.30 -1.21
C ILE A 92 -13.17 7.49 -2.16
N SER A 93 -12.59 8.60 -1.68
CA SER A 93 -12.41 9.80 -2.51
C SER A 93 -11.22 9.72 -3.46
N ALA A 94 -10.09 9.14 -3.03
CA ALA A 94 -8.81 9.28 -3.72
C ALA A 94 -8.30 7.99 -4.38
N PHE A 95 -8.74 6.81 -3.91
CA PHE A 95 -8.21 5.53 -4.40
C PHE A 95 -8.47 5.27 -5.90
N PRO A 96 -9.62 5.65 -6.51
CA PRO A 96 -9.82 5.44 -7.94
C PRO A 96 -8.81 6.17 -8.83
N GLU A 97 -8.48 7.41 -8.49
CA GLU A 97 -7.44 8.18 -9.19
C GLU A 97 -6.06 7.60 -8.89
N ALA A 98 -5.79 7.25 -7.63
CA ALA A 98 -4.53 6.62 -7.25
C ALA A 98 -4.28 5.31 -7.99
N LEU A 99 -5.31 4.49 -8.19
CA LEU A 99 -5.25 3.26 -8.97
C LEU A 99 -4.86 3.55 -10.42
N THR A 100 -5.45 4.58 -11.02
CA THR A 100 -5.12 4.99 -12.40
C THR A 100 -3.64 5.39 -12.53
N LEU A 101 -3.12 6.15 -11.57
CA LEU A 101 -1.71 6.55 -11.53
C LEU A 101 -0.79 5.32 -11.34
N LEU A 102 -1.16 4.40 -10.45
CA LEU A 102 -0.43 3.15 -10.24
C LEU A 102 -0.41 2.29 -11.52
N GLU A 103 -1.52 2.19 -12.24
CA GLU A 103 -1.61 1.47 -13.52
C GLU A 103 -0.76 2.11 -14.62
N GLN A 104 -0.53 3.42 -14.56
CA GLN A 104 0.38 4.15 -15.45
C GLN A 104 1.85 3.95 -15.09
N GLY A 105 2.16 3.29 -13.97
CA GLY A 105 3.50 2.98 -13.53
C GLY A 105 4.12 4.04 -12.62
N GLU A 106 3.33 4.94 -12.04
CA GLU A 106 3.84 5.92 -11.07
C GLU A 106 4.48 5.21 -9.87
N PRO A 107 5.74 5.50 -9.54
CA PRO A 107 6.49 4.74 -8.54
C PRO A 107 5.92 4.90 -7.13
N ILE A 108 5.45 6.12 -6.82
CA ILE A 108 4.90 6.51 -5.55
C ILE A 108 3.65 7.34 -5.83
N VAL A 109 2.52 6.92 -5.29
CA VAL A 109 1.26 7.65 -5.34
C VAL A 109 0.85 7.99 -3.91
N GLU A 110 0.54 9.26 -3.66
CA GLU A 110 0.15 9.74 -2.33
C GLU A 110 -1.37 9.90 -2.23
N ILE A 111 -1.96 9.40 -1.14
CA ILE A 111 -3.33 9.75 -0.76
C ILE A 111 -3.39 10.17 0.71
N GLY A 112 -4.05 11.28 0.98
CA GLY A 112 -4.08 11.90 2.30
C GLY A 112 -5.26 12.84 2.47
N ARG A 113 -5.15 13.75 3.44
CA ARG A 113 -6.03 14.92 3.48
C ARG A 113 -5.32 16.03 2.70
N ALA A 114 -5.99 16.55 1.66
CA ALA A 114 -5.67 17.87 1.12
C ALA A 114 -5.87 18.95 2.21
#